data_AF-A0A530HBG5-F1
#
_entry.id   AF-A0A530HBG5-F1
#
_cell.length_a   1.000
_cell.length_b   1.000
_cell.length_c   1.000
_cell.angle_alpha   90.00
_cell.angle_beta   90.00
_cell.angle_gamma   90.00
#
_symmetry.space_group_name_H-M   'P 1'
#
loop_
_entity.id
_entity.type
_entity.pdbx_description
1 polymer ?
#
loop_
_entity_poly.entity_id
_entity_poly.type
_entity_poly.pdbx_seq_one_letter_code
_entity_poly.pdbx_strand_id
1 'polypeptide(L)' 'MGVQEIADKIRSRVASAGFEHSVKFDTGGDGVIVIDGATVSTTDAPTDCTVKLSLDDLDSLIAGDLNPT' A
#
# COMPACT_ATOMS: atom_id res chain seq x y z
N MET A 1 5.74 7.90 -10.98
CA MET A 1 5.56 8.33 -9.57
C MET A 1 6.51 7.51 -8.71
N GLY A 2 6.94 8.04 -7.56
CA GLY A 2 7.76 7.27 -6.62
C GLY A 2 6.90 6.51 -5.60
N VAL A 3 7.50 5.51 -4.94
CA VAL A 3 6.85 4.75 -3.84
C VAL A 3 6.32 5.65 -2.73
N GLN A 4 6.99 6.79 -2.48
CA GLN A 4 6.57 7.77 -1.48
C GLN A 4 5.26 8.47 -1.84
N GLU A 5 5.04 8.84 -3.10
CA GLU A 5 3.79 9.49 -3.51
C GLU A 5 2.59 8.55 -3.38
N ILE A 6 2.80 7.28 -3.73
CA ILE A 6 1.78 6.24 -3.61
C ILE A 6 1.48 5.98 -2.13
N ALA A 7 2.51 5.87 -1.28
CA ALA A 7 2.36 5.74 0.16
C ALA A 7 1.53 6.89 0.77
N ASP A 8 1.75 8.13 0.32
CA ASP A 8 0.99 9.29 0.82
C ASP A 8 -0.48 9.24 0.39
N LYS A 9 -0.76 8.85 -0.86
CA LYS A 9 -2.14 8.59 -1.34
C LYS A 9 -2.84 7.51 -0.50
N ILE A 10 -2.15 6.38 -0.23
CA ILE A 10 -2.68 5.29 0.61
C ILE A 10 -2.96 5.81 2.01
N ARG A 11 -2.04 6.57 2.60
CA ARG A 11 -2.14 7.08 3.97
C ARG A 11 -3.43 7.87 4.16
N SER A 12 -3.78 8.74 3.22
CA SER A 12 -5.04 9.50 3.30
C SER A 12 -6.29 8.61 3.23
N ARG A 13 -6.24 7.50 2.48
CA ARG A 13 -7.36 6.54 2.34
C ARG A 13 -7.50 5.65 3.58
N VAL A 14 -6.39 5.06 4.02
CA VAL A 14 -6.30 4.14 5.16
C VAL A 14 -6.65 4.84 6.48
N ALA A 15 -6.22 6.10 6.65
CA ALA A 15 -6.58 6.90 7.83
C ALA A 15 -8.09 7.07 7.99
N SER A 16 -8.86 6.99 6.90
CA SER A 16 -10.33 7.08 6.92
C SER A 16 -11.01 5.70 7.01
N ALA A 17 -10.34 4.63 6.57
CA ALA A 17 -10.91 3.29 6.46
C ALA A 17 -10.81 2.47 7.76
N GLY A 18 -9.91 2.83 8.68
CA GLY A 18 -9.75 2.09 9.94
C GLY A 18 -9.39 0.62 9.69
N PHE A 19 -8.35 0.39 8.90
CA PHE A 19 -7.85 -0.95 8.62
C PHE A 19 -7.34 -1.57 9.94
N GLU A 20 -7.70 -2.81 10.27
CA GLU A 20 -7.24 -3.49 11.51
C GLU A 20 -6.12 -4.52 11.23
N HIS A 21 -5.89 -4.84 9.96
CA HIS A 21 -4.87 -5.79 9.53
C HIS A 21 -3.60 -5.09 9.03
N SER A 22 -2.56 -5.87 8.71
CA SER A 22 -1.35 -5.36 8.09
C SER A 22 -1.11 -5.96 6.70
N VAL A 23 -0.82 -5.10 5.73
CA VAL A 23 -0.59 -5.49 4.33
C VAL A 23 0.68 -4.83 3.83
N LYS A 24 1.55 -5.62 3.19
CA LYS A 24 2.74 -5.14 2.51
C LYS A 24 2.54 -5.21 1.01
N PHE A 25 2.80 -4.11 0.32
CA PHE A 25 2.94 -4.01 -1.12
C PHE A 25 4.41 -4.01 -1.47
N ASP A 26 4.87 -5.08 -2.09
CA ASP A 26 6.24 -5.21 -2.58
C ASP A 26 6.27 -4.81 -4.06
N THR A 27 6.90 -3.67 -4.35
CA THR A 27 7.05 -3.15 -5.72
C THR A 27 8.31 -3.65 -6.42
N GLY A 28 8.98 -4.66 -5.84
CA GLY A 28 10.25 -5.17 -6.33
C GLY A 28 11.37 -4.15 -6.20
N GLY A 29 11.86 -3.65 -7.34
CA GLY A 29 13.01 -2.74 -7.38
C GLY A 29 12.72 -1.31 -6.94
N ASP A 30 11.45 -0.90 -6.95
CA ASP A 30 11.03 0.46 -6.63
C ASP A 30 10.83 0.70 -5.13
N GLY A 31 10.78 -0.38 -4.33
CA GLY A 31 10.64 -0.34 -2.87
C GLY A 31 9.44 -1.15 -2.36
N VAL A 32 9.07 -0.91 -1.11
CA VAL A 32 7.95 -1.59 -0.46
C VAL A 32 7.10 -0.59 0.32
N ILE A 33 5.80 -0.85 0.42
CA ILE A 33 4.87 -0.06 1.23
C ILE A 33 4.20 -1.00 2.20
N VAL A 34 4.37 -0.76 3.49
CA VAL A 34 3.72 -1.47 4.58
C VAL A 34 2.60 -0.61 5.13
N ILE A 35 1.41 -1.19 5.18
CA ILE A 35 0.25 -0.64 5.87
C ILE A 35 0.06 -1.48 7.12
N ASP A 36 0.08 -0.84 8.29
CA ASP A 36 -0.22 -1.44 9.58
C ASP A 36 -1.31 -0.62 10.25
N GLY A 37 -2.53 -1.15 10.19
CA GLY A 37 -3.71 -0.44 10.61
C GLY A 37 -3.89 0.92 9.93
N ALA A 38 -3.81 2.01 10.68
CA ALA A 38 -3.88 3.39 10.17
C ALA A 38 -2.51 3.98 9.73
N THR A 39 -1.43 3.20 9.88
CA THR A 39 -0.05 3.67 9.65
C THR A 39 0.46 3.15 8.31
N VAL A 40 1.06 4.05 7.52
CA VAL A 40 1.74 3.69 6.27
C VAL A 40 3.24 3.95 6.42
N SER A 41 4.05 2.98 6.05
CA SER A 41 5.52 3.01 6.07
C SER A 41 6.08 2.52 4.74
N THR A 42 7.26 2.97 4.36
CA THR A 42 7.97 2.49 3.15
C THR A 42 9.14 1.57 3.49
N THR A 43 9.11 0.97 4.68
CA THR A 43 10.16 0.10 5.20
C THR A 43 9.64 -1.33 5.20
N ASP A 44 10.48 -2.28 4.78
CA ASP A 44 10.11 -3.69 4.81
C ASP A 44 9.87 -4.17 6.24
N ALA A 45 8.72 -4.80 6.44
CA ALA A 45 8.31 -5.38 7.71
C ALA A 45 7.46 -6.65 7.47
N PRO A 46 7.39 -7.57 8.44
CA PRO A 46 6.45 -8.69 8.40
C PRO A 46 5.01 -8.19 8.59
N THR A 47 4.12 -8.58 7.68
CA THR A 47 2.70 -8.22 7.66
C THR A 47 1.85 -9.48 7.47
N ASP A 48 0.55 -9.39 7.78
CA ASP A 48 -0.40 -10.49 7.63
C ASP A 48 -0.58 -10.91 6.16
N CYS A 49 -0.61 -9.92 5.26
CA CYS A 49 -0.64 -10.15 3.82
C CYS A 49 0.55 -9.48 3.11
N THR A 50 1.12 -10.14 2.12
CA THR A 50 2.14 -9.56 1.23
C THR A 50 1.68 -9.68 -0.22
N VAL A 51 1.48 -8.55 -0.87
CA VAL A 51 1.07 -8.44 -2.27
C VAL A 51 2.28 -7.97 -3.07
N LYS A 52 2.72 -8.77 -4.04
CA LYS A 52 3.83 -8.42 -4.94
C LYS A 52 3.26 -7.97 -6.27
N LEU A 53 3.52 -6.72 -6.66
CA LEU A 53 3.07 -6.16 -7.93
C LEU A 53 3.94 -4.98 -8.32
N SER A 54 3.91 -4.53 -9.58
CA SER A 54 4.69 -3.37 -9.98
C SER A 54 4.15 -2.08 -9.36
N LEU A 55 4.98 -1.04 -9.32
CA LEU A 55 4.56 0.27 -8.82
C LEU A 55 3.39 0.87 -9.63
N ASP A 56 3.29 0.52 -10.92
CA ASP A 56 2.23 0.96 -11.84
C ASP A 56 0.88 0.25 -11.55
N ASP A 57 0.93 -1.06 -11.31
CA ASP A 57 -0.22 -1.85 -10.88
C ASP A 57 -0.77 -1.33 -9.54
N LEU A 58 0.13 -0.86 -8.66
CA LEU A 58 -0.24 -0.38 -7.32
C LEU A 58 -0.98 0.95 -7.41
N ASP A 59 -0.48 1.88 -8.23
CA ASP A 59 -1.18 3.14 -8.49
C ASP A 59 -2.57 2.88 -9.09
N SER A 60 -2.68 1.95 -10.04
CA SER A 60 -3.97 1.53 -10.64
C SER A 60 -4.93 0.96 -9.59
N LEU A 61 -4.43 0.14 -8.65
CA LEU A 61 -5.22 -0.44 -7.57
C LEU A 61 -5.75 0.64 -6.60
N ILE A 62 -4.91 1.63 -6.25
CA ILE A 62 -5.25 2.71 -5.29
C ILE A 62 -6.09 3.81 -5.92
N ALA A 63 -5.96 4.02 -7.24
CA ALA A 63 -6.78 4.94 -8.00
C ALA A 63 -8.29 4.58 -7.92
N GLY A 64 -8.62 3.34 -7.55
CA GLY A 64 -9.99 2.88 -7.33
C GLY A 64 -10.54 2.04 -8.48
N ASP A 65 -9.67 1.46 -9.31
CA ASP A 65 -10.09 0.54 -10.36
C ASP A 65 -10.39 -0.87 -9.79
N LEU A 66 -9.75 -1.25 -8.68
CA LEU A 66 -10.09 -2.46 -7.94
C LEU A 66 -10.99 -2.10 -6.75
N ASN A 67 -12.30 -2.04 -6.98
CA ASN A 67 -13.30 -2.11 -5.90
C ASN A 67 -13.39 -3.57 -5.43
N PRO A 68 -12.91 -3.95 -4.22
CA PRO A 68 -13.37 -5.18 -3.62
C PRO A 68 -14.81 -4.95 -3.17
N THR A 69 -15.75 -5.50 -3.94
CA THR A 69 -17.16 -5.65 -3.54
C THR A 69 -17.29 -6.39 -2.22
#